data_AF-A0A1Y5TZ57-F1
#
_entry.id   AF-A0A1Y5TZ57-F1
#
_cell.length_a   1.000
_cell.length_b   1.000
_cell.length_c   1.000
_cell.angle_alpha   90.00
_cell.angle_beta   90.00
_cell.angle_gamma   90.00
#
_symmetry.space_group_name_H-M   'P 1'
#
loop_
_entity.id
_entity.type
_entity.pdbx_description
1 polymer ?
#
loop_
_entity_poly.entity_id
_entity_poly.type
_entity_poly.pdbx_seq_one_letter_code
_entity_poly.pdbx_strand_id
1 'polypeptide(L)'
;MRPFIYSIAIAASALPDRAASDAFLTNVTLVDIETGALSEGQSVLIEDNRIADIGRDLSAPIGFSRYEGGGAYLIPGLWDSHVHIFSSATEPDTALPLYLINGVTGIRDMGALWPIDAQQELQARIEAGEVLGPRLILSGAWVDATPGSWPGMFLADTPEDARAVVDRIAAEGWAAVKSYSMLDEPTYLALAEAAHEYDLPLVGHIPERVALGTAIDAGQDGMEHFGRVAMACATGEERMLEDVRRVMANGADQAAIFEVMAGQNRVILETWDQAL
;
A
#
# COMPACT_ATOMS: atom_id res chain seq x y z
N MET A 1 -21.31 58.89 -34.92
CA MET A 1 -20.26 57.87 -35.08
C MET A 1 -20.18 57.07 -33.79
N ARG A 2 -20.59 55.79 -33.83
CA ARG A 2 -20.61 54.89 -32.66
C ARG A 2 -19.24 54.20 -32.52
N PRO A 3 -18.70 54.00 -31.31
CA PRO A 3 -17.48 53.24 -31.11
C PRO A 3 -17.79 51.73 -31.23
N PHE A 4 -17.02 51.01 -32.04
CA PHE A 4 -17.02 49.55 -32.06
C PHE A 4 -16.07 49.04 -30.97
N ILE A 5 -16.62 48.35 -29.97
CA ILE A 5 -15.86 47.55 -29.01
C ILE A 5 -15.82 46.12 -29.58
N TYR A 6 -14.64 45.65 -29.99
CA TYR A 6 -14.44 44.23 -30.29
C TYR A 6 -14.23 43.49 -28.96
N SER A 7 -15.23 42.74 -28.52
CA SER A 7 -15.04 41.68 -27.53
C SER A 7 -14.54 40.44 -28.25
N ILE A 8 -13.29 40.05 -27.99
CA ILE A 8 -12.80 38.70 -28.31
C ILE A 8 -13.21 37.83 -27.13
N ALA A 9 -14.28 37.07 -27.31
CA ALA A 9 -14.57 35.93 -26.44
C ALA A 9 -13.55 34.84 -26.79
N ILE A 10 -12.57 34.61 -25.91
CA ILE A 10 -11.78 33.37 -25.95
C ILE A 10 -12.76 32.29 -25.49
N ALA A 11 -13.25 31.51 -26.45
CA ALA A 11 -13.92 30.26 -26.15
C ALA A 11 -12.96 29.42 -25.29
N ALA A 12 -13.37 29.13 -24.06
CA ALA A 12 -12.75 28.07 -23.28
C ALA A 12 -12.89 26.81 -24.13
N SER A 13 -11.79 26.38 -24.77
CA SER A 13 -11.71 25.03 -25.30
C SER A 13 -11.90 24.12 -24.11
N ALA A 14 -13.04 23.43 -24.03
CA ALA A 14 -13.11 22.19 -23.29
C ALA A 14 -11.89 21.37 -23.74
N LEU A 15 -10.94 21.17 -22.83
CA LEU A 15 -9.89 20.19 -23.06
C LEU A 15 -10.64 18.89 -23.37
N PRO A 16 -10.37 18.23 -24.51
CA PRO A 16 -10.98 16.95 -24.76
C PRO A 16 -10.67 16.06 -23.55
N ASP A 17 -11.72 15.47 -23.02
CA ASP A 17 -11.69 14.33 -22.11
C ASP A 17 -10.58 13.41 -22.64
N ARG A 18 -9.42 13.40 -21.97
CA ARG A 18 -8.26 12.71 -22.50
C ARG A 18 -8.43 11.24 -22.15
N ALA A 19 -9.40 10.61 -22.80
CA ALA A 19 -9.49 9.18 -22.93
C ALA A 19 -8.08 8.70 -23.25
N ALA A 20 -7.58 7.77 -22.44
CA ALA A 20 -6.25 7.23 -22.61
C ALA A 20 -6.06 6.84 -24.07
N SER A 21 -5.11 7.51 -24.72
CA SER A 21 -4.94 7.36 -26.15
C SER A 21 -4.38 5.99 -26.44
N ASP A 22 -5.08 5.22 -27.27
CA ASP A 22 -4.58 3.97 -27.82
C ASP A 22 -3.14 4.15 -28.32
N ALA A 23 -2.29 3.20 -27.96
CA ALA A 23 -0.85 3.33 -28.12
C ALA A 23 -0.24 2.08 -28.77
N PHE A 24 0.79 2.31 -29.56
CA PHE A 24 1.59 1.25 -30.17
C PHE A 24 3.06 1.50 -29.92
N LEU A 25 3.64 0.71 -29.02
CA LEU A 25 5.05 0.76 -28.69
C LEU A 25 5.80 -0.27 -29.54
N THR A 26 6.80 0.15 -30.30
CA THR A 26 7.56 -0.74 -31.19
C THR A 26 9.01 -0.89 -30.77
N ASN A 27 9.65 -1.98 -31.20
CA ASN A 27 11.08 -2.25 -31.02
C ASN A 27 11.54 -2.12 -29.56
N VAL A 28 10.96 -2.92 -28.68
CA VAL A 28 11.38 -3.04 -27.29
C VAL A 28 11.96 -4.42 -27.01
N THR A 29 12.75 -4.51 -25.94
CA THR A 29 13.15 -5.76 -25.32
C THR A 29 12.19 -6.05 -24.18
N LEU A 30 11.24 -6.97 -24.41
CA LEU A 30 10.28 -7.35 -23.38
C LEU A 30 10.99 -8.17 -22.29
N VAL A 31 10.83 -7.74 -21.04
CA VAL A 31 11.29 -8.49 -19.87
C VAL A 31 10.14 -9.32 -19.33
N ASP A 32 10.27 -10.64 -19.41
CA ASP A 32 9.40 -11.56 -18.70
C ASP A 32 9.89 -11.65 -17.24
N ILE A 33 9.11 -11.11 -16.31
CA ILE A 33 9.47 -11.07 -14.88
C ILE A 33 9.38 -12.45 -14.22
N GLU A 34 8.53 -13.35 -14.73
CA GLU A 34 8.36 -14.69 -14.17
C GLU A 34 9.54 -15.59 -14.54
N THR A 35 9.97 -15.54 -15.80
CA THR A 35 11.03 -16.44 -16.30
C THR A 35 12.42 -15.80 -16.35
N GLY A 36 12.49 -14.47 -16.28
CA GLY A 36 13.72 -13.70 -16.53
C GLY A 36 14.13 -13.65 -18.01
N ALA A 37 13.29 -14.15 -18.92
CA ALA A 37 13.58 -14.16 -20.35
C ALA A 37 13.52 -12.76 -20.95
N LEU A 38 14.42 -12.51 -21.90
CA LEU A 38 14.49 -11.26 -22.66
C LEU A 38 14.10 -11.53 -24.11
N SER A 39 13.04 -10.87 -24.57
CA SER A 39 12.56 -10.99 -25.94
C SER A 39 12.78 -9.68 -26.69
N GLU A 40 13.81 -9.63 -27.53
CA GLU A 40 14.14 -8.43 -28.32
C GLU A 40 13.19 -8.23 -29.51
N GLY A 41 13.07 -6.98 -29.95
CA GLY A 41 12.34 -6.56 -31.15
C GLY A 41 10.82 -6.72 -31.05
N GLN A 42 10.27 -6.74 -29.83
CA GLN A 42 8.82 -6.84 -29.62
C GLN A 42 8.13 -5.50 -29.85
N SER A 43 6.84 -5.57 -30.09
CA SER A 43 5.92 -4.45 -30.08
C SER A 43 4.76 -4.76 -29.13
N VAL A 44 4.14 -3.72 -28.57
CA VAL A 44 3.00 -3.81 -27.66
C VAL A 44 1.89 -2.90 -28.16
N LEU A 45 0.70 -3.47 -28.36
CA LEU A 45 -0.52 -2.75 -28.71
C LEU A 45 -1.35 -2.52 -27.45
N ILE A 46 -1.74 -1.27 -27.22
CA ILE A 46 -2.55 -0.85 -26.09
C ILE A 46 -3.82 -0.22 -26.64
N GLU A 47 -4.97 -0.78 -26.27
CA GLU A 47 -6.30 -0.35 -26.69
C GLU A 47 -7.20 -0.28 -25.43
N ASP A 48 -7.98 0.78 -25.28
CA ASP A 48 -8.92 0.95 -24.16
C ASP A 48 -8.28 0.69 -22.78
N ASN A 49 -7.10 1.27 -22.52
CA ASN A 49 -6.32 1.11 -21.29
C ASN A 49 -5.85 -0.33 -20.99
N ARG A 50 -5.82 -1.21 -21.98
CA ARG A 50 -5.39 -2.61 -21.81
C ARG A 50 -4.37 -2.98 -22.87
N ILE A 51 -3.49 -3.90 -22.50
CA ILE A 51 -2.60 -4.55 -23.47
C ILE A 51 -3.48 -5.45 -24.33
N ALA A 52 -3.63 -5.11 -25.60
CA ALA A 52 -4.41 -5.86 -26.57
C ALA A 52 -3.59 -7.00 -27.17
N ASP A 53 -2.31 -6.76 -27.48
CA ASP A 53 -1.42 -7.76 -28.07
C ASP A 53 0.07 -7.44 -27.83
N ILE A 54 0.92 -8.46 -27.86
CA ILE A 54 2.38 -8.37 -27.77
C ILE A 54 3.03 -9.29 -28.82
N GLY A 55 3.92 -8.75 -29.64
CA GLY A 55 4.61 -9.55 -30.65
C GLY A 55 5.52 -8.74 -31.57
N ARG A 56 6.32 -9.44 -32.40
CA ARG A 56 7.26 -8.81 -33.34
C ARG A 56 6.58 -8.21 -34.58
N ASP A 57 5.61 -8.92 -35.14
CA ASP A 57 4.99 -8.60 -36.42
C ASP A 57 3.59 -7.97 -36.23
N LEU A 58 3.45 -7.10 -35.23
CA LEU A 58 2.20 -6.38 -34.97
C LEU A 58 2.07 -5.14 -35.86
N SER A 59 0.82 -4.81 -36.18
CA SER A 59 0.46 -3.55 -36.83
C SER A 59 -0.64 -2.87 -36.03
N ALA A 60 -0.51 -1.57 -35.80
CA ALA A 60 -1.56 -0.80 -35.13
C ALA A 60 -2.59 -0.24 -36.13
N PRO A 61 -3.86 -0.11 -35.72
CA PRO A 61 -4.87 0.62 -36.47
C PRO A 61 -4.48 2.08 -36.72
N ILE A 62 -5.07 2.68 -37.76
CA ILE A 62 -4.91 4.11 -38.04
C ILE A 62 -5.47 4.92 -36.86
N GLY A 63 -4.67 5.86 -36.35
CA GLY A 63 -5.06 6.74 -35.24
C GLY A 63 -4.37 6.42 -33.91
N PHE A 64 -3.72 5.25 -33.79
CA PHE A 64 -2.95 4.90 -32.60
C PHE A 64 -1.70 5.78 -32.49
N SER A 65 -1.39 6.22 -31.27
CA SER A 65 -0.15 6.95 -30.98
C SER A 65 1.02 5.98 -31.01
N ARG A 66 1.99 6.23 -31.90
CA ARG A 66 3.14 5.34 -32.06
C ARG A 66 4.35 5.84 -31.29
N TYR A 67 4.96 4.95 -30.53
CA TYR A 67 6.17 5.18 -29.75
C TYR A 67 7.24 4.17 -30.17
N GLU A 68 8.46 4.63 -30.42
CA GLU A 68 9.57 3.74 -30.80
C GLU A 68 10.53 3.57 -29.62
N GLY A 69 10.74 2.31 -29.22
CA GLY A 69 11.52 1.94 -28.04
C GLY A 69 13.03 1.82 -28.28
N GLY A 70 13.48 1.69 -29.53
CA GLY A 70 14.91 1.66 -29.86
C GLY A 70 15.71 0.49 -29.25
N GLY A 71 15.03 -0.62 -28.96
CA GLY A 71 15.58 -1.79 -28.27
C GLY A 71 15.60 -1.69 -26.74
N ALA A 72 15.08 -0.59 -26.15
CA ALA A 72 15.04 -0.41 -24.71
C ALA A 72 14.20 -1.51 -24.02
N TYR A 73 14.51 -1.75 -22.74
CA TYR A 73 13.78 -2.70 -21.93
C TYR A 73 12.37 -2.18 -21.61
N LEU A 74 11.38 -3.04 -21.84
CA LEU A 74 10.01 -2.82 -21.40
C LEU A 74 9.71 -3.72 -20.19
N ILE A 75 9.35 -3.08 -19.08
CA ILE A 75 8.93 -3.72 -17.83
C ILE A 75 7.50 -3.32 -17.48
N PRO A 76 6.79 -4.08 -16.65
CA PRO A 76 5.55 -3.61 -16.02
C PRO A 76 5.79 -2.32 -15.23
N GLY A 77 4.76 -1.47 -15.12
CA GLY A 77 4.79 -0.33 -14.22
C GLY A 77 5.03 -0.79 -12.77
N LEU A 78 5.86 -0.06 -12.04
CA LEU A 78 6.28 -0.45 -10.70
C LEU A 78 5.14 -0.27 -9.69
N TRP A 79 5.20 -1.03 -8.61
CA TRP A 79 4.29 -0.94 -7.49
C TRP A 79 5.05 -0.68 -6.19
N ASP A 80 4.57 0.27 -5.38
CA ASP A 80 5.03 0.47 -4.02
C ASP A 80 3.94 -0.01 -3.03
N SER A 81 4.24 -1.09 -2.30
CA SER A 81 3.24 -1.79 -1.49
C SER A 81 3.07 -1.20 -0.09
N HIS A 82 3.85 -0.19 0.29
CA HIS A 82 3.78 0.40 1.63
C HIS A 82 4.14 1.88 1.63
N VAL A 83 3.13 2.73 1.45
CA VAL A 83 3.29 4.18 1.47
C VAL A 83 2.36 4.83 2.49
N HIS A 84 2.60 6.11 2.74
CA HIS A 84 1.80 6.93 3.65
C HIS A 84 1.56 8.31 3.02
N ILE A 85 0.73 8.37 1.99
CA ILE A 85 0.46 9.60 1.25
C ILE A 85 -0.60 10.48 1.93
N PHE A 86 -1.29 9.96 2.94
CA PHE A 86 -2.32 10.69 3.69
C PHE A 86 -1.89 11.05 5.13
N SER A 87 -0.59 11.04 5.41
CA SER A 87 -0.03 11.42 6.72
C SER A 87 0.13 12.93 6.92
N SER A 88 -0.05 13.73 5.87
CA SER A 88 -0.11 15.20 5.98
C SER A 88 -1.07 15.78 4.95
N ALA A 89 -1.46 17.05 5.10
CA ALA A 89 -2.40 17.71 4.19
C ALA A 89 -1.82 17.95 2.78
N THR A 90 -0.50 18.00 2.64
CA THR A 90 0.17 18.38 1.38
C THR A 90 0.93 17.23 0.73
N GLU A 91 1.07 16.09 1.41
CA GLU A 91 1.83 14.94 0.91
C GLU A 91 1.33 14.44 -0.46
N PRO A 92 0.00 14.31 -0.73
CA PRO A 92 -0.46 13.85 -2.04
C PRO A 92 -0.02 14.75 -3.20
N ASP A 93 -0.08 16.08 -3.01
CA ASP A 93 0.26 17.06 -4.05
C ASP A 93 1.72 16.92 -4.51
N THR A 94 2.61 16.54 -3.59
CA THR A 94 4.03 16.33 -3.89
C THR A 94 4.35 14.89 -4.31
N ALA A 95 3.79 13.90 -3.63
CA ALA A 95 4.19 12.51 -3.78
C ALA A 95 3.61 11.85 -5.04
N LEU A 96 2.34 12.13 -5.39
CA LEU A 96 1.68 11.47 -6.52
C LEU A 96 2.42 11.68 -7.86
N PRO A 97 2.86 12.90 -8.23
CA PRO A 97 3.65 13.09 -9.45
C PRO A 97 5.03 12.43 -9.37
N LEU A 98 5.65 12.42 -8.18
CA LEU A 98 6.97 11.82 -7.99
C LEU A 98 6.96 10.30 -8.18
N TYR A 99 5.90 9.61 -7.74
CA TYR A 99 5.75 8.18 -8.00
C TYR A 99 5.77 7.89 -9.50
N LEU A 100 4.96 8.60 -10.29
CA LEU A 100 4.86 8.37 -11.73
C LEU A 100 6.16 8.70 -12.47
N ILE A 101 6.84 9.79 -12.11
CA ILE A 101 8.15 10.16 -12.70
C ILE A 101 9.19 9.05 -12.46
N ASN A 102 9.10 8.34 -11.34
CA ASN A 102 9.97 7.21 -11.01
C ASN A 102 9.42 5.86 -11.49
N GLY A 103 8.37 5.85 -12.31
CA GLY A 103 7.80 4.64 -12.90
C GLY A 103 6.90 3.83 -11.97
N VAL A 104 6.55 4.35 -10.79
CA VAL A 104 5.58 3.73 -9.86
C VAL A 104 4.17 4.11 -10.29
N THR A 105 3.43 3.12 -10.77
CA THR A 105 2.07 3.28 -11.34
C THR A 105 0.96 2.77 -10.44
N GLY A 106 1.30 2.05 -9.37
CA GLY A 106 0.36 1.61 -8.34
C GLY A 106 0.99 1.71 -6.96
N ILE A 107 0.21 2.16 -5.98
CA ILE A 107 0.64 2.24 -4.59
C ILE A 107 -0.44 1.70 -3.66
N ARG A 108 -0.02 1.11 -2.54
CA ARG A 108 -0.90 0.76 -1.42
C ARG A 108 -0.59 1.66 -0.24
N ASP A 109 -1.55 2.53 0.08
CA ASP A 109 -1.48 3.32 1.30
C ASP A 109 -1.81 2.41 2.49
N MET A 110 -0.89 2.40 3.45
CA MET A 110 -0.87 1.47 4.57
C MET A 110 -1.24 2.16 5.90
N GLY A 111 -1.99 3.26 5.82
CA GLY A 111 -2.40 4.02 6.97
C GLY A 111 -2.50 5.51 6.71
N ALA A 112 -3.64 6.08 7.07
CA ALA A 112 -3.98 7.47 6.78
C ALA A 112 -4.49 8.24 8.01
N LEU A 113 -4.16 9.54 8.06
CA LEU A 113 -4.78 10.49 9.01
C LEU A 113 -6.02 11.17 8.43
N TRP A 114 -6.17 11.12 7.11
CA TRP A 114 -7.33 11.69 6.43
C TRP A 114 -8.58 10.82 6.65
N PRO A 115 -9.77 11.41 6.74
CA PRO A 115 -11.03 10.66 6.65
C PRO A 115 -11.10 9.79 5.39
N ILE A 116 -11.68 8.59 5.48
CA ILE A 116 -11.70 7.63 4.36
C ILE A 116 -12.42 8.17 3.13
N ASP A 117 -13.49 8.94 3.30
CA ASP A 117 -14.25 9.56 2.22
C ASP A 117 -13.39 10.53 1.39
N ALA A 118 -12.53 11.31 2.04
CA ALA A 118 -11.58 12.18 1.36
C ALA A 118 -10.49 11.39 0.60
N GLN A 119 -10.05 10.25 1.13
CA GLN A 119 -9.11 9.37 0.43
C GLN A 119 -9.76 8.73 -0.81
N GLN A 120 -10.99 8.24 -0.67
CA GLN A 120 -11.78 7.65 -1.76
C GLN A 120 -12.11 8.68 -2.84
N GLU A 121 -12.40 9.94 -2.47
CA GLU A 121 -12.58 11.03 -3.43
C GLU A 121 -11.31 11.24 -4.26
N LEU A 122 -10.14 11.29 -3.63
CA LEU A 122 -8.88 11.41 -4.36
C LEU A 122 -8.61 10.21 -5.27
N GLN A 123 -8.84 8.99 -4.78
CA GLN A 123 -8.74 7.76 -5.56
C GLN A 123 -9.64 7.82 -6.81
N ALA A 124 -10.92 8.19 -6.65
CA ALA A 124 -11.86 8.31 -7.76
C ALA A 124 -11.43 9.36 -8.79
N ARG A 125 -10.89 10.51 -8.34
CA ARG A 125 -10.37 11.56 -9.22
C ARG A 125 -9.12 11.11 -10.00
N ILE A 126 -8.28 10.27 -9.39
CA ILE A 126 -7.14 9.65 -10.09
C ILE A 126 -7.64 8.65 -11.14
N GLU A 127 -8.60 7.78 -10.79
CA GLU A 127 -9.17 6.80 -11.72
C GLU A 127 -9.93 7.45 -12.88
N ALA A 128 -10.55 8.61 -12.65
CA ALA A 128 -11.18 9.43 -13.68
C ALA A 128 -10.16 10.24 -14.53
N GLY A 129 -8.88 10.23 -14.18
CA GLY A 129 -7.83 10.99 -14.88
C GLY A 129 -7.85 12.50 -14.61
N GLU A 130 -8.62 12.97 -13.62
CA GLU A 130 -8.67 14.37 -13.20
C GLU A 130 -7.44 14.77 -12.39
N VAL A 131 -6.85 13.82 -11.67
CA VAL A 131 -5.61 13.98 -10.90
C VAL A 131 -4.59 12.98 -11.43
N LEU A 132 -3.40 13.48 -11.76
CA LEU A 132 -2.29 12.63 -12.20
C LEU A 132 -1.66 11.97 -10.97
N GLY A 133 -1.83 10.65 -10.82
CA GLY A 133 -1.22 9.86 -9.75
C GLY A 133 -1.21 8.36 -10.06
N PRO A 134 -0.44 7.57 -9.30
CA PRO A 134 -0.52 6.11 -9.35
C PRO A 134 -1.92 5.63 -8.92
N ARG A 135 -2.30 4.43 -9.36
CA ARG A 135 -3.48 3.74 -8.81
C ARG A 135 -3.33 3.59 -7.29
N LEU A 136 -4.37 3.94 -6.55
CA LEU A 136 -4.37 3.84 -5.09
C LEU A 136 -5.11 2.58 -4.62
N ILE A 137 -4.52 1.88 -3.67
CA ILE A 137 -5.18 0.89 -2.82
C ILE A 137 -5.18 1.44 -1.39
N LEU A 138 -6.36 1.56 -0.78
CA LEU A 138 -6.54 2.27 0.48
C LEU A 138 -6.81 1.30 1.64
N SER A 139 -5.92 1.27 2.62
CA SER A 139 -6.12 0.51 3.87
C SER A 139 -6.77 1.34 4.98
N GLY A 140 -7.08 2.61 4.73
CA GLY A 140 -7.67 3.54 5.70
C GLY A 140 -6.79 3.78 6.93
N ALA A 141 -7.41 3.99 8.09
CA ALA A 141 -6.71 4.14 9.37
C ALA A 141 -6.16 2.80 9.91
N TRP A 142 -5.18 2.88 10.79
CA TRP A 142 -4.66 1.70 11.50
C TRP A 142 -5.64 1.19 12.55
N VAL A 143 -5.58 -0.10 12.84
CA VAL A 143 -6.16 -0.72 14.03
C VAL A 143 -5.05 -0.97 15.05
N ASP A 144 -5.16 -0.35 16.21
CA ASP A 144 -4.20 -0.45 17.32
C ASP A 144 -4.95 -0.65 18.64
N ALA A 145 -4.23 -0.73 19.76
CA ALA A 145 -4.83 -0.73 21.10
C ALA A 145 -4.37 0.47 21.93
N THR A 146 -5.10 0.78 23.01
CA THR A 146 -4.76 1.83 23.97
C THR A 146 -3.33 1.62 24.50
N PRO A 147 -2.48 2.68 24.56
CA PRO A 147 -2.80 4.10 24.41
C PRO A 147 -2.88 4.61 22.95
N GLY A 148 -2.62 3.75 21.98
CA GLY A 148 -2.48 4.09 20.58
C GLY A 148 -1.08 4.64 20.26
N SER A 149 -0.59 4.29 19.08
CA SER A 149 0.74 4.72 18.60
C SER A 149 0.73 6.03 17.81
N TRP A 150 -0.41 6.40 17.22
CA TRP A 150 -0.60 7.56 16.36
C TRP A 150 -2.01 8.16 16.51
N PRO A 151 -2.20 9.46 16.26
CA PRO A 151 -3.54 10.05 16.20
C PRO A 151 -4.40 9.42 15.08
N GLY A 152 -5.71 9.35 15.27
CA GLY A 152 -6.67 9.01 14.21
C GLY A 152 -6.84 7.50 13.92
N MET A 153 -6.17 6.63 14.68
CA MET A 153 -6.36 5.18 14.61
C MET A 153 -7.67 4.71 15.22
N PHE A 154 -8.13 3.54 14.79
CA PHE A 154 -9.10 2.76 15.53
C PHE A 154 -8.42 2.07 16.71
N LEU A 155 -9.00 2.23 17.90
CA LEU A 155 -8.56 1.55 19.10
C LEU A 155 -9.46 0.34 19.35
N ALA A 156 -8.84 -0.83 19.45
CA ALA A 156 -9.45 -2.09 19.85
C ALA A 156 -8.66 -2.64 21.04
N ASP A 157 -9.28 -2.63 22.23
CA ASP A 157 -8.67 -3.11 23.46
C ASP A 157 -9.14 -4.53 23.84
N THR A 158 -10.15 -5.04 23.13
CA THR A 158 -10.75 -6.36 23.35
C THR A 158 -11.05 -7.06 22.02
N PRO A 159 -11.16 -8.41 22.03
CA PRO A 159 -11.63 -9.17 20.87
C PRO A 159 -12.94 -8.66 20.27
N GLU A 160 -13.89 -8.24 21.10
CA GLU A 160 -15.17 -7.67 20.66
C GLU A 160 -14.98 -6.32 19.96
N ASP A 161 -14.09 -5.46 20.47
CA ASP A 161 -13.75 -4.20 19.81
C ASP A 161 -13.09 -4.45 18.45
N ALA A 162 -12.19 -5.43 18.36
CA ALA A 162 -11.52 -5.79 17.10
C ALA A 162 -12.54 -6.20 16.02
N ARG A 163 -13.51 -7.06 16.38
CA ARG A 163 -14.60 -7.45 15.47
C ARG A 163 -15.43 -6.23 15.04
N ALA A 164 -15.82 -5.38 15.98
CA ALA A 164 -16.59 -4.17 15.68
C ALA A 164 -15.83 -3.18 14.77
N VAL A 165 -14.50 -3.09 14.91
CA VAL A 165 -13.65 -2.30 14.02
C VAL A 165 -13.64 -2.90 12.62
N VAL A 166 -13.51 -4.22 12.47
CA VAL A 166 -13.56 -4.85 11.14
C VAL A 166 -14.92 -4.70 10.48
N ASP A 167 -16.02 -4.86 11.22
CA ASP A 167 -17.38 -4.59 10.72
C ASP A 167 -17.47 -3.19 10.10
N ARG A 168 -16.86 -2.19 10.77
CA ARG A 168 -16.81 -0.82 10.30
C ARG A 168 -15.93 -0.67 9.05
N ILE A 169 -14.73 -1.27 9.05
CA ILE A 169 -13.81 -1.25 7.90
C ILE A 169 -14.50 -1.83 6.65
N ALA A 170 -15.19 -2.96 6.80
CA ALA A 170 -15.96 -3.59 5.73
C ALA A 170 -17.11 -2.69 5.24
N ALA A 171 -17.85 -2.06 6.16
CA ALA A 171 -18.95 -1.16 5.82
C ALA A 171 -18.48 0.12 5.08
N GLU A 172 -17.28 0.62 5.41
CA GLU A 172 -16.68 1.80 4.78
C GLU A 172 -15.94 1.45 3.46
N GLY A 173 -15.81 0.16 3.13
CA GLY A 173 -15.30 -0.31 1.83
C GLY A 173 -13.78 -0.19 1.67
N TRP A 174 -13.02 -0.41 2.75
CA TRP A 174 -11.56 -0.35 2.72
C TRP A 174 -10.99 -1.60 2.04
N ALA A 175 -9.77 -1.51 1.51
CA ALA A 175 -9.16 -2.61 0.76
C ALA A 175 -8.47 -3.66 1.66
N ALA A 176 -8.21 -3.33 2.94
CA ALA A 176 -7.54 -4.21 3.88
C ALA A 176 -7.79 -3.77 5.34
N VAL A 177 -7.57 -4.68 6.28
CA VAL A 177 -7.44 -4.38 7.71
C VAL A 177 -5.95 -4.19 8.03
N LYS A 178 -5.57 -3.03 8.54
CA LYS A 178 -4.18 -2.70 8.88
C LYS A 178 -3.92 -2.81 10.39
N SER A 179 -3.22 -3.86 10.85
CA SER A 179 -2.83 -4.01 12.26
C SER A 179 -1.61 -3.16 12.66
N TYR A 180 -1.56 -2.79 13.94
CA TYR A 180 -0.47 -2.02 14.54
C TYR A 180 0.02 -2.58 15.89
N SER A 181 1.09 -2.00 16.41
CA SER A 181 1.99 -2.54 17.42
C SER A 181 1.39 -2.85 18.79
N MET A 182 0.34 -2.16 19.25
CA MET A 182 -0.10 -2.22 20.65
C MET A 182 -1.12 -3.33 20.92
N LEU A 183 -1.70 -3.96 19.91
CA LEU A 183 -2.69 -5.03 20.08
C LEU A 183 -2.14 -6.17 20.97
N ASP A 184 -2.99 -6.71 21.83
CA ASP A 184 -2.68 -7.96 22.53
C ASP A 184 -2.97 -9.16 21.63
N GLU A 185 -2.45 -10.31 22.01
CA GLU A 185 -2.58 -11.51 21.19
C GLU A 185 -4.05 -11.96 21.01
N PRO A 186 -4.91 -12.03 22.04
CA PRO A 186 -6.33 -12.32 21.85
C PRO A 186 -7.06 -11.34 20.90
N THR A 187 -6.81 -10.05 21.04
CA THR A 187 -7.44 -9.01 20.22
C THR A 187 -6.95 -9.07 18.78
N TYR A 188 -5.64 -9.28 18.58
CA TYR A 188 -5.07 -9.50 17.26
C TYR A 188 -5.66 -10.74 16.56
N LEU A 189 -5.80 -11.86 17.27
CA LEU A 189 -6.39 -13.07 16.70
C LEU A 189 -7.85 -12.88 16.30
N ALA A 190 -8.63 -12.16 17.12
CA ALA A 190 -10.00 -11.81 16.77
C ALA A 190 -10.08 -10.84 15.58
N LEU A 191 -9.12 -9.92 15.46
CA LEU A 191 -8.99 -9.04 14.30
C LEU A 191 -8.73 -9.84 13.02
N ALA A 192 -7.80 -10.80 13.06
CA ALA A 192 -7.46 -11.67 11.93
C ALA A 192 -8.65 -12.53 11.51
N GLU A 193 -9.32 -13.18 12.47
CA GLU A 193 -10.51 -13.99 12.21
C GLU A 193 -11.61 -13.16 11.54
N ALA A 194 -11.90 -11.98 12.07
CA ALA A 194 -12.92 -11.09 11.52
C ALA A 194 -12.56 -10.57 10.12
N ALA A 195 -11.29 -10.23 9.88
CA ALA A 195 -10.83 -9.79 8.55
C ALA A 195 -11.13 -10.87 7.49
N HIS A 196 -10.82 -12.12 7.80
CA HIS A 196 -11.09 -13.25 6.92
C HIS A 196 -12.58 -13.57 6.75
N GLU A 197 -13.42 -13.35 7.77
CA GLU A 197 -14.88 -13.48 7.64
C GLU A 197 -15.47 -12.53 6.57
N TYR A 198 -14.82 -11.39 6.32
CA TYR A 198 -15.19 -10.40 5.30
C TYR A 198 -14.38 -10.51 3.99
N ASP A 199 -13.55 -11.54 3.83
CA ASP A 199 -12.61 -11.68 2.71
C ASP A 199 -11.67 -10.46 2.57
N LEU A 200 -11.36 -9.78 3.68
CA LEU A 200 -10.44 -8.66 3.73
C LEU A 200 -9.02 -9.14 4.10
N PRO A 201 -7.99 -8.72 3.35
CA PRO A 201 -6.61 -9.01 3.74
C PRO A 201 -6.26 -8.39 5.09
N LEU A 202 -5.60 -9.16 5.96
CA LEU A 202 -4.95 -8.62 7.15
C LEU A 202 -3.50 -8.28 6.82
N VAL A 203 -3.14 -7.01 6.95
CA VAL A 203 -1.81 -6.51 6.64
C VAL A 203 -1.27 -5.64 7.76
N GLY A 204 0.04 -5.43 7.84
CA GLY A 204 0.61 -4.46 8.76
C GLY A 204 1.68 -5.00 9.70
N HIS A 205 1.77 -4.35 10.85
CA HIS A 205 2.72 -4.76 11.87
C HIS A 205 2.23 -6.07 12.49
N ILE A 206 3.16 -6.95 12.81
CA ILE A 206 2.90 -7.98 13.82
C ILE A 206 3.03 -7.28 15.17
N PRO A 207 1.99 -7.26 16.03
CA PRO A 207 2.01 -6.52 17.29
C PRO A 207 3.19 -6.91 18.21
N GLU A 208 3.60 -6.03 19.11
CA GLU A 208 4.76 -6.22 20.00
C GLU A 208 4.63 -7.41 20.94
N ARG A 209 3.39 -7.85 21.18
CA ARG A 209 3.05 -8.95 22.07
C ARG A 209 2.73 -10.26 21.36
N VAL A 210 2.88 -10.30 20.03
CA VAL A 210 2.51 -11.42 19.17
C VAL A 210 3.76 -12.01 18.51
N ALA A 211 3.92 -13.33 18.61
CA ALA A 211 5.00 -14.06 17.97
C ALA A 211 4.82 -14.12 16.44
N LEU A 212 5.91 -14.27 15.69
CA LEU A 212 5.81 -14.43 14.22
C LEU A 212 4.99 -15.67 13.84
N GLY A 213 5.22 -16.79 14.53
CA GLY A 213 4.48 -18.04 14.29
C GLY A 213 2.98 -17.87 14.46
N THR A 214 2.55 -17.16 15.51
CA THR A 214 1.14 -16.85 15.76
C THR A 214 0.54 -16.03 14.61
N ALA A 215 1.26 -15.06 14.07
CA ALA A 215 0.79 -14.25 12.94
C ALA A 215 0.69 -15.06 11.62
N ILE A 216 1.62 -15.99 11.40
CA ILE A 216 1.59 -16.93 10.27
C ILE A 216 0.36 -17.84 10.39
N ASP A 217 0.16 -18.46 11.56
CA ASP A 217 -0.94 -19.39 11.82
C ASP A 217 -2.31 -18.69 11.75
N ALA A 218 -2.36 -17.42 12.16
CA ALA A 218 -3.54 -16.57 12.04
C ALA A 218 -3.85 -16.17 10.59
N GLY A 219 -2.92 -16.39 9.64
CA GLY A 219 -3.11 -16.13 8.22
C GLY A 219 -2.89 -14.68 7.81
N GLN A 220 -2.07 -13.89 8.51
CA GLN A 220 -1.79 -12.51 8.11
C GLN A 220 -1.15 -12.44 6.71
N ASP A 221 -1.84 -11.81 5.76
CA ASP A 221 -1.45 -11.75 4.34
C ASP A 221 -0.23 -10.87 4.06
N GLY A 222 -0.06 -9.79 4.83
CA GLY A 222 1.03 -8.82 4.66
C GLY A 222 1.74 -8.50 5.96
N MET A 223 3.00 -8.92 6.08
CA MET A 223 3.84 -8.67 7.26
C MET A 223 4.87 -7.59 6.96
N GLU A 224 4.71 -6.44 7.60
CA GLU A 224 5.48 -5.26 7.27
C GLU A 224 6.73 -5.10 8.16
N HIS A 225 7.74 -4.41 7.62
CA HIS A 225 8.97 -4.01 8.32
C HIS A 225 9.90 -5.13 8.78
N PHE A 226 9.60 -6.40 8.46
CA PHE A 226 10.43 -7.56 8.79
C PHE A 226 10.76 -7.72 10.30
N GLY A 227 10.05 -6.99 11.17
CA GLY A 227 10.48 -6.73 12.55
C GLY A 227 10.53 -7.97 13.46
N ARG A 228 9.71 -8.99 13.20
CA ARG A 228 9.64 -10.21 14.03
C ARG A 228 10.53 -11.34 13.55
N VAL A 229 11.06 -11.28 12.32
CA VAL A 229 11.83 -12.38 11.75
C VAL A 229 13.09 -12.64 12.56
N ALA A 230 13.83 -11.59 12.91
CA ALA A 230 15.05 -11.74 13.71
C ALA A 230 14.78 -12.27 15.13
N MET A 231 13.62 -11.92 15.71
CA MET A 231 13.20 -12.46 17.01
C MET A 231 12.86 -13.94 16.92
N ALA A 232 12.13 -14.36 15.89
CA ALA A 232 11.73 -15.75 15.67
C ALA A 232 12.91 -16.70 15.42
N CYS A 233 14.02 -16.19 14.87
CA CYS A 233 15.27 -16.94 14.71
C CYS A 233 16.11 -17.02 16.01
N ALA A 234 15.58 -16.54 17.14
CA ALA A 234 16.28 -16.55 18.42
C ALA A 234 15.56 -17.48 19.40
N THR A 235 16.30 -18.39 20.04
CA THR A 235 15.75 -19.28 21.09
C THR A 235 15.23 -18.52 22.31
N GLY A 236 15.56 -17.22 22.43
CA GLY A 236 15.03 -16.30 23.42
C GLY A 236 13.73 -15.56 23.03
N GLU A 237 13.05 -15.92 21.93
CA GLU A 237 11.81 -15.24 21.49
C GLU A 237 10.77 -15.11 22.60
N GLU A 238 10.43 -16.23 23.24
CA GLU A 238 9.40 -16.25 24.30
C GLU A 238 9.74 -15.29 25.43
N ARG A 239 11.01 -15.29 25.87
CA ARG A 239 11.49 -14.37 26.91
C ARG A 239 11.29 -12.91 26.49
N MET A 240 11.62 -12.56 25.25
CA MET A 240 11.46 -11.19 24.74
C MET A 240 9.98 -10.78 24.69
N LEU A 241 9.09 -11.69 24.29
CA LEU A 241 7.64 -11.46 24.29
C LEU A 241 7.09 -11.31 25.70
N GLU A 242 7.48 -12.19 26.63
CA GLU A 242 7.10 -12.10 28.05
C GLU A 242 7.54 -10.77 28.68
N ASP A 243 8.75 -10.30 28.37
CA ASP A 243 9.27 -9.04 28.88
C ASP A 243 8.41 -7.85 28.41
N VAL A 244 8.02 -7.81 27.14
CA VAL A 244 7.12 -6.78 26.57
C VAL A 244 5.72 -6.89 27.16
N ARG A 245 5.12 -8.10 27.14
CA ARG A 245 3.79 -8.37 27.69
C ARG A 245 3.70 -7.91 29.15
N ARG A 246 4.73 -8.18 29.96
CA ARG A 246 4.81 -7.77 31.37
C ARG A 246 4.87 -6.24 31.53
N VAL A 247 5.71 -5.55 30.75
CA VAL A 247 5.85 -4.09 30.86
C VAL A 247 4.57 -3.38 30.43
N MET A 248 3.94 -3.82 29.34
CA MET A 248 2.67 -3.25 28.89
C MET A 248 1.52 -3.52 29.87
N ALA A 249 1.42 -4.74 30.43
CA ALA A 249 0.39 -5.08 31.41
C ALA A 249 0.47 -4.26 32.70
N ASN A 250 1.66 -3.74 33.03
CA ASN A 250 1.87 -2.89 34.20
C ASN A 250 1.53 -1.41 33.95
N GLY A 251 0.98 -1.07 32.77
CA GLY A 251 0.65 0.31 32.42
C GLY A 251 1.88 1.21 32.27
N ALA A 252 3.01 0.63 31.87
CA ALA A 252 4.23 1.38 31.61
C ALA A 252 4.01 2.40 30.47
N ASP A 253 4.72 3.52 30.55
CA ASP A 253 4.70 4.50 29.46
C ASP A 253 5.45 3.97 28.21
N GLN A 254 5.29 4.69 27.10
CA GLN A 254 5.96 4.35 25.84
C GLN A 254 7.48 4.25 26.00
N ALA A 255 8.10 5.12 26.82
CA ALA A 255 9.55 5.13 26.98
C ALA A 255 10.06 3.84 27.62
N ALA A 256 9.38 3.34 28.65
CA ALA A 256 9.71 2.08 29.29
C ALA A 256 9.49 0.87 28.36
N ILE A 257 8.45 0.90 27.53
CA ILE A 257 8.23 -0.14 26.50
C ILE A 257 9.39 -0.14 25.49
N PHE A 258 9.77 1.03 24.97
CA PHE A 258 10.89 1.15 24.03
C PHE A 258 12.23 0.73 24.64
N GLU A 259 12.45 0.96 25.93
CA GLU A 259 13.67 0.50 26.61
C GLU A 259 13.78 -1.03 26.60
N VAL A 260 12.68 -1.74 26.88
CA VAL A 260 12.64 -3.20 26.79
C VAL A 260 12.88 -3.66 25.35
N MET A 261 12.21 -3.05 24.38
CA MET A 261 12.38 -3.37 22.96
C MET A 261 13.81 -3.14 22.48
N ALA A 262 14.46 -2.05 22.89
CA ALA A 262 15.84 -1.77 22.56
C ALA A 262 16.82 -2.85 23.09
N GLY A 263 16.45 -3.53 24.17
CA GLY A 263 17.19 -4.67 24.73
C GLY A 263 17.08 -5.96 23.90
N GLN A 264 16.05 -6.10 23.07
CA GLN A 264 15.78 -7.34 22.30
C GLN A 264 16.92 -7.68 21.35
N ASN A 265 17.52 -6.69 20.69
CA ASN A 265 18.67 -6.91 19.81
C ASN A 265 19.82 -7.66 20.49
N ARG A 266 20.05 -7.42 21.78
CA ARG A 266 21.07 -8.15 22.54
C ARG A 266 20.66 -9.61 22.73
N VAL A 267 19.42 -9.86 23.14
CA VAL A 267 18.89 -11.21 23.33
C VAL A 267 18.93 -11.98 22.01
N ILE A 268 18.52 -11.36 20.89
CA ILE A 268 18.61 -11.94 19.55
C ILE A 268 20.04 -12.38 19.25
N LEU A 269 21.03 -11.50 19.41
CA LEU A 269 22.43 -11.84 19.12
C LEU A 269 22.99 -12.92 20.05
N GLU A 270 22.57 -12.95 21.32
CA GLU A 270 23.02 -13.94 22.30
C GLU A 270 22.37 -15.32 22.11
N THR A 271 21.17 -15.37 21.51
CA THR A 271 20.34 -16.58 21.43
C THR A 271 19.97 -16.99 20.00
N TRP A 272 20.62 -16.37 19.01
CA TRP A 272 20.45 -16.67 17.58
C TRP A 272 20.70 -18.15 17.30
N ASP A 273 19.77 -18.77 16.58
CA ASP A 273 19.89 -20.15 16.12
C ASP A 273 19.69 -20.21 14.60
N GLN A 274 20.68 -20.73 13.88
CA GLN A 274 20.61 -20.91 12.42
C GLN A 274 19.80 -22.14 12.01
N ALA A 275 19.41 -22.98 12.97
CA ALA A 275 18.66 -24.21 12.74
C ALA A 275 17.14 -24.05 12.92
N LEU A 276 16.68 -22.89 13.41
CA LEU A 276 15.27 -22.47 13.40
C LEU A 276 14.90 -21.92 12.01
#